data_AF-A0A928GLF7-F1
#
_entry.id   AF-A0A928GLF7-F1
#
_cell.length_a   1.000
_cell.length_b   1.000
_cell.length_c   1.000
_cell.angle_alpha   90.00
_cell.angle_beta   90.00
_cell.angle_gamma   90.00
#
_symmetry.space_group_name_H-M   'P 1'
#
loop_
_entity.id
_entity.type
_entity.pdbx_description
1 polymer ?
#
loop_
_entity_poly.entity_id
_entity_poly.type
_entity_poly.pdbx_seq_one_letter_code
_entity_poly.pdbx_strand_id
1 'polypeptide(L)'
;MSRVGAWLLLLSVLLGSCNKEPVVLKVKPDVVEKGDTARKTLLVYMMAENSLNDYAASDVAEIVKAVPSVPNDCRLFVYVDDKGFPILTQYFNMTNGEVGNSNYHPFSEDVCSSDTTAFGRLLDFILEDYPTESLDIVLWSHANGWLRAPLNSAPQRTIGVDNGKNSYSNTSTRSIEIEELADLLERLPTKVDRVMSDACFMQCVEVAYALRDAAEWLIASPAEIPGDGALYSTMVPEFFLSDGPEAIMDAYIKAYEDEYTGAVLSAVKTSGMQHLADVTYSYVNNYFNIYKTREYTPLLAYLPGGGYAGGVRYPCYYDMNAVMKRYLDAEEYLHWRKAFDEAVVYVAASPAWYPAVCGRTLHYDTQSGGGRSWYLPQRRAMNESLNNDFKTTEWYYAAGWEAAGW
;
A
#
# COMPACT_ATOMS: atom_id res chain seq x y z
N MET A 1 47.14 64.33 -65.27
CA MET A 1 47.10 63.38 -66.40
C MET A 1 47.33 61.98 -65.85
N SER A 2 46.36 61.07 -66.09
CA SER A 2 46.40 59.58 -66.04
C SER A 2 47.02 58.86 -64.84
N ARG A 3 46.50 57.76 -64.29
CA ARG A 3 45.38 56.83 -64.53
C ARG A 3 45.45 55.86 -63.30
N VAL A 4 44.35 55.46 -62.64
CA VAL A 4 43.55 54.23 -62.91
C VAL A 4 44.46 53.01 -63.12
N GLY A 5 44.39 51.86 -62.44
CA GLY A 5 43.35 51.19 -61.66
C GLY A 5 43.50 49.66 -61.87
N ALA A 6 42.70 48.88 -61.15
CA ALA A 6 42.29 47.48 -61.40
C ALA A 6 43.11 46.29 -60.84
N TRP A 7 42.60 45.77 -59.72
CA TRP A 7 42.10 44.40 -59.45
C TRP A 7 42.74 43.18 -60.13
N LEU A 8 43.10 42.18 -59.31
CA LEU A 8 42.84 40.75 -59.59
C LEU A 8 42.83 39.91 -58.31
N LEU A 9 41.71 39.20 -58.12
CA LEU A 9 41.46 38.18 -57.11
C LEU A 9 42.40 36.98 -57.29
N LEU A 10 42.76 36.33 -56.18
CA LEU A 10 42.97 34.88 -56.13
C LEU A 10 42.64 34.37 -54.72
N LEU A 11 41.46 33.72 -54.62
CA LEU A 11 41.13 32.82 -53.52
C LEU A 11 42.12 31.65 -53.51
N SER A 12 42.71 31.38 -52.36
CA SER A 12 43.19 30.03 -52.03
C SER A 12 42.58 29.62 -50.69
N VAL A 13 41.68 28.65 -50.79
CA VAL A 13 41.12 27.86 -49.68
C VAL A 13 42.25 26.97 -49.17
N LEU A 14 42.47 26.93 -47.84
CA LEU A 14 42.98 25.75 -47.15
C LEU A 14 42.50 25.77 -45.69
N LEU A 15 41.84 24.66 -45.34
CA LEU A 15 41.08 24.38 -44.12
C LEU A 15 41.97 24.06 -42.91
N GLY A 16 41.45 24.39 -41.72
CA GLY A 16 41.91 23.92 -40.40
C GLY A 16 41.08 24.61 -39.32
N SER A 17 39.83 24.20 -39.09
CA SER A 17 39.39 23.13 -38.17
C SER A 17 39.94 23.25 -36.75
N CYS A 18 39.22 24.01 -35.91
CA CYS A 18 38.83 23.60 -34.55
C CYS A 18 37.77 24.60 -34.06
N ASN A 19 36.54 24.45 -34.59
CA ASN A 19 35.39 25.11 -33.97
C ASN A 19 35.17 24.45 -32.62
N LYS A 20 35.23 25.24 -31.55
CA LYS A 20 34.60 24.87 -30.28
C LYS A 20 33.13 24.62 -30.60
N GLU A 21 32.70 23.37 -30.55
CA GLU A 21 31.28 23.08 -30.53
C GLU A 21 30.70 23.83 -29.33
N PRO A 22 29.63 24.62 -29.52
CA PRO A 22 28.92 25.15 -28.37
C PRO A 22 28.44 23.95 -27.56
N VAL A 23 28.71 23.95 -26.26
CA VAL A 23 28.05 23.07 -25.31
C VAL A 23 26.56 23.37 -25.43
N VAL A 24 25.86 22.58 -26.25
CA VAL A 24 24.41 22.53 -26.23
C VAL A 24 24.08 21.88 -24.91
N LEU A 25 23.72 22.69 -23.91
CA LEU A 25 22.92 22.22 -22.79
C LEU A 25 21.67 21.61 -23.42
N LYS A 26 21.64 20.27 -23.53
CA LYS A 26 20.42 19.56 -23.86
C LYS A 26 19.48 19.77 -22.69
N VAL A 27 18.67 20.82 -22.77
CA VAL A 27 17.44 20.91 -21.99
C VAL A 27 16.61 19.70 -22.44
N LYS A 28 16.52 18.68 -21.57
CA LYS A 28 15.61 17.54 -21.77
C LYS A 28 14.16 18.06 -21.76
N PRO A 29 13.24 17.42 -22.50
CA PRO A 29 11.94 18.02 -22.82
C PRO A 29 11.01 18.15 -21.61
N ASP A 30 10.03 19.04 -21.75
CA ASP A 30 8.96 19.33 -20.78
C ASP A 30 7.96 18.16 -20.58
N VAL A 31 8.26 16.94 -21.06
CA VAL A 31 7.44 15.72 -20.96
C VAL A 31 8.35 14.52 -20.76
N VAL A 32 7.95 13.57 -19.90
CA VAL A 32 8.68 12.31 -19.67
C VAL A 32 8.59 11.44 -20.92
N GLU A 33 9.72 11.13 -21.55
CA GLU A 33 9.76 10.28 -22.74
C GLU A 33 9.52 8.80 -22.38
N LYS A 34 8.72 8.12 -23.20
CA LYS A 34 8.53 6.66 -23.11
C LYS A 34 9.87 5.95 -23.31
N GLY A 35 10.08 4.85 -22.58
CA GLY A 35 11.26 4.00 -22.68
C GLY A 35 12.47 4.44 -21.84
N ASP A 36 12.52 5.68 -21.34
CA ASP A 36 13.54 6.06 -20.34
C ASP A 36 13.32 5.22 -19.05
N THR A 37 14.37 4.69 -18.43
CA THR A 37 14.25 3.96 -17.16
C THR A 37 14.37 4.91 -15.97
N ALA A 38 13.39 4.91 -15.07
CA ALA A 38 13.42 5.67 -13.83
C ALA A 38 14.10 4.86 -12.72
N ARG A 39 14.73 5.54 -11.75
CA ARG A 39 15.25 4.89 -10.54
C ARG A 39 14.13 4.31 -9.68
N LYS A 40 13.00 5.02 -9.60
CA LYS A 40 11.84 4.62 -8.81
C LYS A 40 10.55 5.17 -9.38
N THR A 41 9.49 4.37 -9.36
CA THR A 41 8.12 4.78 -9.65
C THR A 41 7.27 4.60 -8.40
N LEU A 42 6.50 5.62 -8.03
CA LEU A 42 5.37 5.50 -7.10
C LEU A 42 4.07 5.48 -7.90
N LEU A 43 3.25 4.46 -7.70
CA LEU A 43 1.87 4.41 -8.16
C LEU A 43 0.92 4.58 -6.97
N VAL A 44 0.10 5.64 -6.98
CA VAL A 44 -1.05 5.76 -6.09
C VAL A 44 -2.28 5.24 -6.83
N TYR A 45 -2.81 4.10 -6.39
CA TYR A 45 -3.92 3.38 -7.01
C TYR A 45 -5.21 3.59 -6.20
N MET A 46 -6.05 4.54 -6.64
CA MET A 46 -7.28 4.94 -5.97
C MET A 46 -8.49 4.23 -6.58
N MET A 47 -8.98 3.20 -5.89
CA MET A 47 -10.24 2.52 -6.18
C MET A 47 -11.36 3.29 -5.45
N ALA A 48 -11.88 4.34 -6.08
CA ALA A 48 -12.70 5.38 -5.48
C ALA A 48 -14.17 5.39 -5.97
N GLU A 49 -14.60 4.38 -6.73
CA GLU A 49 -16.00 4.15 -7.10
C GLU A 49 -16.81 3.58 -5.90
N ASN A 50 -16.84 4.34 -4.81
CA ASN A 50 -17.49 3.99 -3.56
C ASN A 50 -17.74 5.24 -2.71
N SER A 51 -18.11 5.05 -1.43
CA SER A 51 -18.44 6.17 -0.56
C SER A 51 -17.27 7.10 -0.22
N LEU A 52 -16.04 6.74 -0.59
CA LEU A 52 -14.86 7.58 -0.33
C LEU A 52 -14.54 8.53 -1.49
N ASN A 53 -15.28 8.48 -2.60
CA ASN A 53 -15.06 9.27 -3.81
C ASN A 53 -14.64 10.74 -3.59
N ASP A 54 -15.29 11.45 -2.66
CA ASP A 54 -15.00 12.87 -2.39
C ASP A 54 -13.62 13.09 -1.72
N TYR A 55 -13.09 12.09 -1.02
CA TYR A 55 -11.74 12.12 -0.42
C TYR A 55 -10.64 11.96 -1.48
N ALA A 56 -10.85 11.12 -2.50
CA ALA A 56 -9.87 10.91 -3.57
C ALA A 56 -9.48 12.21 -4.29
N ALA A 57 -10.44 13.09 -4.55
CA ALA A 57 -10.16 14.41 -5.14
C ALA A 57 -9.32 15.31 -4.23
N SER A 58 -9.53 15.23 -2.92
CA SER A 58 -8.76 15.98 -1.92
C SER A 58 -7.32 15.44 -1.86
N ASP A 59 -7.15 14.13 -1.84
CA ASP A 59 -5.84 13.48 -1.82
C ASP A 59 -5.04 13.75 -3.08
N VAL A 60 -5.68 13.73 -4.27
CA VAL A 60 -5.03 14.15 -5.52
C VAL A 60 -4.52 15.59 -5.42
N ALA A 61 -5.30 16.50 -4.84
CA ALA A 61 -4.87 17.89 -4.66
C ALA A 61 -3.68 18.01 -3.70
N GLU A 62 -3.54 17.11 -2.73
CA GLU A 62 -2.38 17.02 -1.85
C GLU A 62 -1.16 16.43 -2.54
N ILE A 63 -1.34 15.37 -3.34
CA ILE A 63 -0.29 14.78 -4.17
C ILE A 63 0.29 15.84 -5.11
N VAL A 64 -0.54 16.66 -5.74
CA VAL A 64 -0.11 17.77 -6.61
C VAL A 64 0.82 18.74 -5.87
N LYS A 65 0.57 19.00 -4.58
CA LYS A 65 1.45 19.86 -3.75
C LYS A 65 2.80 19.20 -3.45
N ALA A 66 2.90 17.88 -3.47
CA ALA A 66 4.14 17.14 -3.25
C ALA A 66 5.03 17.04 -4.50
N VAL A 67 4.48 17.21 -5.71
CA VAL A 67 5.21 17.05 -6.99
C VAL A 67 6.54 17.83 -7.04
N PRO A 68 6.65 19.08 -6.54
CA PRO A 68 7.92 19.81 -6.46
C PRO A 68 9.06 19.09 -5.72
N SER A 69 8.74 18.13 -4.87
CA SER A 69 9.71 17.34 -4.10
C SER A 69 10.08 16.02 -4.76
N VAL A 70 9.44 15.63 -5.87
CA VAL A 70 9.71 14.39 -6.60
C VAL A 70 11.00 14.55 -7.43
N PRO A 71 12.02 13.70 -7.22
CA PRO A 71 13.25 13.76 -7.99
C PRO A 71 13.03 13.54 -9.50
N ASN A 72 13.83 14.21 -10.34
CA ASN A 72 13.71 14.13 -11.81
C ASN A 72 14.00 12.73 -12.39
N ASP A 73 14.67 11.87 -11.63
CA ASP A 73 14.95 10.47 -12.00
C ASP A 73 13.89 9.49 -11.46
N CYS A 74 12.80 10.02 -10.87
CA CYS A 74 11.67 9.25 -10.36
C CYS A 74 10.39 9.57 -11.14
N ARG A 75 9.36 8.74 -10.92
CA ARG A 75 8.03 8.89 -11.51
C ARG A 75 6.95 8.81 -10.45
N LEU A 76 5.93 9.66 -10.61
CA LEU A 76 4.72 9.64 -9.81
C LEU A 76 3.52 9.45 -10.73
N PHE A 77 2.84 8.32 -10.58
CA PHE A 77 1.58 8.02 -11.23
C PHE A 77 0.45 8.00 -10.22
N VAL A 78 -0.68 8.56 -10.59
CA VAL A 78 -1.93 8.47 -9.83
C VAL A 78 -2.99 7.90 -10.75
N TYR A 79 -3.51 6.74 -10.39
CA TYR A 79 -4.68 6.16 -11.03
C TYR A 79 -5.90 6.48 -10.17
N VAL A 80 -6.93 7.07 -10.77
CA VAL A 80 -8.19 7.37 -10.11
C VAL A 80 -9.31 6.74 -10.90
N ASP A 81 -10.07 5.89 -10.23
CA ASP A 81 -11.34 5.36 -10.71
C ASP A 81 -12.44 5.82 -9.75
N ASP A 82 -13.20 6.84 -10.16
CA ASP A 82 -14.12 7.57 -9.30
C ASP A 82 -15.59 7.37 -9.74
N LYS A 83 -16.31 8.41 -10.17
CA LYS A 83 -17.64 8.29 -10.81
C LYS A 83 -17.60 8.61 -12.31
N GLY A 84 -16.43 9.03 -12.79
CA GLY A 84 -16.12 9.22 -14.18
C GLY A 84 -15.21 8.10 -14.67
N PHE A 85 -14.83 8.18 -15.95
CA PHE A 85 -13.93 7.18 -16.52
C PHE A 85 -12.58 7.17 -15.80
N PRO A 86 -12.02 5.98 -15.54
CA PRO A 86 -10.74 5.86 -14.87
C PRO A 86 -9.63 6.55 -15.67
N ILE A 87 -8.76 7.24 -14.95
CA ILE A 87 -7.67 8.02 -15.51
C ILE A 87 -6.37 7.71 -14.79
N LEU A 88 -5.32 7.45 -15.57
CA LEU A 88 -3.95 7.42 -15.08
C LEU A 88 -3.30 8.76 -15.39
N THR A 89 -2.85 9.47 -14.36
CA THR A 89 -2.14 10.74 -14.51
C THR A 89 -0.70 10.58 -14.06
N GLN A 90 0.25 10.93 -14.92
CA GLN A 90 1.63 11.15 -14.52
C GLN A 90 1.80 12.61 -14.10
N TYR A 91 2.37 12.86 -12.92
CA TYR A 91 2.76 14.19 -12.48
C TYR A 91 4.28 14.35 -12.49
N PHE A 92 4.76 15.53 -12.89
CA PHE A 92 6.20 15.82 -13.01
C PHE A 92 6.50 17.31 -12.85
N ASN A 93 7.76 17.61 -12.54
CA ASN A 93 8.25 18.98 -12.47
C ASN A 93 8.58 19.52 -13.86
N MET A 94 8.01 20.68 -14.20
CA MET A 94 8.39 21.41 -15.41
C MET A 94 9.64 22.26 -15.17
N THR A 95 10.35 22.59 -16.25
CA THR A 95 11.58 23.39 -16.20
C THR A 95 11.38 24.80 -15.65
N ASN A 96 10.16 25.33 -15.73
CA ASN A 96 9.75 26.62 -15.18
C ASN A 96 9.39 26.58 -13.68
N GLY A 97 9.46 25.41 -13.03
CA GLY A 97 9.09 25.20 -11.63
C GLY A 97 7.60 24.98 -11.37
N GLU A 98 6.77 24.91 -12.42
CA GLU A 98 5.35 24.55 -12.30
C GLU A 98 5.17 23.02 -12.32
N VAL A 99 4.00 22.56 -11.88
CA VAL A 99 3.62 21.15 -11.92
C VAL A 99 3.01 20.83 -13.29
N GLY A 100 3.67 19.93 -14.02
CA GLY A 100 3.15 19.34 -15.26
C GLY A 100 2.38 18.06 -14.99
N ASN A 101 1.49 17.70 -15.92
CA ASN A 101 0.84 16.40 -15.91
C ASN A 101 0.67 15.84 -17.33
N SER A 102 0.50 14.52 -17.41
CA SER A 102 0.10 13.82 -18.63
C SER A 102 -0.93 12.76 -18.29
N ASN A 103 -2.08 12.84 -18.96
CA ASN A 103 -3.21 11.95 -18.73
C ASN A 103 -3.19 10.80 -19.74
N TYR A 104 -3.44 9.60 -19.25
CA TYR A 104 -3.54 8.38 -20.01
C TYR A 104 -4.88 7.72 -19.70
N HIS A 105 -5.51 7.20 -20.75
CA HIS A 105 -6.73 6.40 -20.67
C HIS A 105 -6.39 4.96 -21.06
N PRO A 106 -5.86 4.16 -20.10
CA PRO A 106 -5.47 2.78 -20.38
C PRO A 106 -6.66 1.89 -20.75
N PHE A 107 -7.88 2.35 -20.46
CA PHE A 107 -9.12 1.67 -20.77
C PHE A 107 -9.99 2.53 -21.70
N SER A 108 -10.64 1.88 -22.67
CA SER A 108 -11.57 2.53 -23.61
C SER A 108 -13.00 2.63 -23.07
N GLU A 109 -13.28 1.90 -21.98
CA GLU A 109 -14.57 1.80 -21.31
C GLU A 109 -14.34 1.86 -19.80
N ASP A 110 -15.43 1.99 -19.06
CA ASP A 110 -15.44 1.83 -17.61
C ASP A 110 -14.97 0.42 -17.21
N VAL A 111 -14.16 0.32 -16.16
CA VAL A 111 -13.61 -0.95 -15.67
C VAL A 111 -13.68 -0.99 -14.15
N CYS A 112 -13.90 -2.18 -13.59
CA CYS A 112 -13.85 -2.35 -12.15
C CYS A 112 -12.38 -2.27 -11.68
N SER A 113 -11.99 -1.20 -10.99
CA SER A 113 -10.66 -1.04 -10.38
C SER A 113 -10.35 -2.07 -9.28
N SER A 114 -11.36 -2.80 -8.82
CA SER A 114 -11.16 -3.95 -7.93
C SER A 114 -10.97 -5.29 -8.68
N ASP A 115 -10.84 -5.27 -10.01
CA ASP A 115 -10.44 -6.42 -10.83
C ASP A 115 -8.92 -6.46 -11.03
N THR A 116 -8.27 -7.52 -10.51
CA THR A 116 -6.84 -7.76 -10.65
C THR A 116 -6.38 -7.91 -12.10
N THR A 117 -7.27 -8.27 -13.03
CA THR A 117 -6.98 -8.25 -14.47
C THR A 117 -6.84 -6.83 -15.00
N ALA A 118 -7.73 -5.91 -14.58
CA ALA A 118 -7.65 -4.50 -14.96
C ALA A 118 -6.41 -3.85 -14.32
N PHE A 119 -6.18 -4.10 -13.03
CA PHE A 119 -4.99 -3.61 -12.33
C PHE A 119 -3.69 -4.12 -12.99
N GLY A 120 -3.66 -5.39 -13.37
CA GLY A 120 -2.52 -5.94 -14.11
C GLY A 120 -2.25 -5.27 -15.44
N ARG A 121 -3.28 -4.99 -16.24
CA ARG A 121 -3.12 -4.25 -17.51
C ARG A 121 -2.60 -2.83 -17.31
N LEU A 122 -3.01 -2.17 -16.23
CA LEU A 122 -2.50 -0.85 -15.86
C LEU A 122 -1.00 -0.92 -15.52
N LEU A 123 -0.59 -1.90 -14.70
CA LEU A 123 0.81 -2.11 -14.33
C LEU A 123 1.65 -2.47 -15.54
N ASP A 124 1.16 -3.35 -16.42
CA ASP A 124 1.82 -3.71 -17.68
C ASP A 124 2.02 -2.46 -18.54
N PHE A 125 0.99 -1.62 -18.71
CA PHE A 125 1.10 -0.34 -19.42
C PHE A 125 2.17 0.57 -18.83
N ILE A 126 2.19 0.75 -17.50
CA ILE A 126 3.17 1.60 -16.83
C ILE A 126 4.59 1.05 -17.01
N LEU A 127 4.79 -0.25 -16.78
CA LEU A 127 6.12 -0.85 -16.78
C LEU A 127 6.70 -1.07 -18.19
N GLU A 128 5.86 -1.26 -19.21
CA GLU A 128 6.28 -1.34 -20.61
C GLU A 128 6.67 0.03 -21.18
N ASP A 129 5.84 1.06 -20.97
CA ASP A 129 6.09 2.40 -21.53
C ASP A 129 7.03 3.24 -20.65
N TYR A 130 7.06 3.01 -19.34
CA TYR A 130 7.80 3.80 -18.35
C TYR A 130 8.57 2.89 -17.36
N PRO A 131 9.55 2.11 -17.86
CA PRO A 131 10.28 1.13 -17.05
C PRO A 131 10.95 1.77 -15.83
N THR A 132 11.09 1.02 -14.74
CA THR A 132 11.66 1.51 -13.47
C THR A 132 12.52 0.46 -12.81
N GLU A 133 13.54 0.86 -12.05
CA GLU A 133 14.37 -0.07 -11.27
C GLU A 133 13.64 -0.57 -10.01
N SER A 134 12.75 0.24 -9.44
CA SER A 134 11.93 -0.07 -8.26
C SER A 134 10.51 0.48 -8.39
N LEU A 135 9.54 -0.24 -7.82
CA LEU A 135 8.14 0.12 -7.80
C LEU A 135 7.60 0.16 -6.37
N ASP A 136 7.04 1.30 -5.98
CA ASP A 136 6.23 1.47 -4.77
C ASP A 136 4.75 1.64 -5.19
N ILE A 137 3.84 1.00 -4.46
CA ILE A 137 2.40 1.04 -4.71
C ILE A 137 1.67 1.48 -3.44
N VAL A 138 0.82 2.50 -3.55
CA VAL A 138 -0.17 2.86 -2.54
C VAL A 138 -1.53 2.36 -3.00
N LEU A 139 -2.17 1.51 -2.20
CA LEU A 139 -3.54 1.03 -2.42
C LEU A 139 -4.48 1.85 -1.54
N TRP A 140 -5.38 2.60 -2.17
CA TRP A 140 -6.32 3.51 -1.51
C TRP A 140 -7.75 3.03 -1.77
N SER A 141 -8.49 2.68 -0.71
CA SER A 141 -9.93 2.34 -0.76
C SER A 141 -10.46 1.96 0.63
N HIS A 142 -11.65 1.34 0.67
CA HIS A 142 -12.05 0.48 1.78
C HIS A 142 -11.28 -0.85 1.78
N ALA A 143 -11.08 -1.42 2.97
CA ALA A 143 -10.50 -2.75 3.15
C ALA A 143 -10.98 -3.38 4.46
N ASN A 144 -10.82 -4.70 4.58
CA ASN A 144 -11.04 -5.44 5.83
C ASN A 144 -9.99 -6.52 6.10
N GLY A 145 -8.84 -6.44 5.44
CA GLY A 145 -7.72 -7.34 5.63
C GLY A 145 -7.92 -8.66 4.88
N TRP A 146 -7.91 -9.78 5.59
CA TRP A 146 -7.91 -11.14 5.00
C TRP A 146 -9.30 -11.74 4.77
N LEU A 147 -10.38 -11.00 5.09
CA LEU A 147 -11.72 -11.57 5.08
C LEU A 147 -12.26 -11.73 3.66
N ARG A 148 -12.44 -13.00 3.28
CA ARG A 148 -13.09 -13.36 2.03
C ARG A 148 -14.57 -13.01 2.01
N ALA A 149 -15.10 -12.89 0.81
CA ALA A 149 -16.55 -12.77 0.62
C ALA A 149 -17.25 -14.12 0.72
N PRO A 150 -18.45 -14.20 1.32
CA PRO A 150 -19.29 -15.37 1.13
C PRO A 150 -19.72 -15.51 -0.34
N LEU A 151 -19.60 -16.72 -0.88
CA LEU A 151 -20.10 -17.07 -2.21
C LEU A 151 -21.60 -16.72 -2.32
N ASN A 152 -21.97 -15.92 -3.33
CA ASN A 152 -23.35 -15.53 -3.71
C ASN A 152 -24.05 -14.40 -2.94
N SER A 153 -23.33 -13.51 -2.25
CA SER A 153 -23.88 -12.25 -1.74
C SER A 153 -22.81 -11.17 -1.61
N ALA A 154 -22.88 -10.13 -2.44
CA ALA A 154 -21.97 -8.97 -2.45
C ALA A 154 -21.97 -8.17 -1.12
N PRO A 155 -20.87 -7.45 -0.75
CA PRO A 155 -19.53 -7.39 -1.36
C PRO A 155 -18.39 -8.02 -0.55
N GLN A 156 -17.36 -8.37 -1.31
CA GLN A 156 -16.06 -8.87 -0.92
C GLN A 156 -15.23 -7.78 -0.25
N ARG A 157 -14.57 -8.11 0.86
CA ARG A 157 -13.91 -7.23 1.83
C ARG A 157 -12.44 -6.84 1.66
N THR A 158 -11.60 -7.68 1.04
CA THR A 158 -10.16 -7.69 1.33
C THR A 158 -9.51 -6.32 1.13
N ILE A 159 -9.43 -5.83 -0.12
CA ILE A 159 -9.13 -4.42 -0.43
C ILE A 159 -9.82 -3.98 -1.73
N GLY A 160 -10.30 -2.73 -1.76
CA GLY A 160 -10.98 -2.17 -2.93
C GLY A 160 -12.49 -2.39 -2.89
N VAL A 161 -13.25 -1.33 -3.16
CA VAL A 161 -14.70 -1.40 -3.36
C VAL A 161 -15.05 -0.68 -4.65
N ASP A 162 -15.61 -1.43 -5.58
CA ASP A 162 -16.06 -0.95 -6.88
C ASP A 162 -17.24 -1.82 -7.34
N ASN A 163 -18.31 -1.20 -7.85
CA ASN A 163 -19.47 -1.91 -8.37
C ASN A 163 -19.59 -1.92 -9.90
N GLY A 164 -18.70 -1.25 -10.62
CA GLY A 164 -18.73 -1.03 -12.06
C GLY A 164 -20.01 -0.32 -12.51
N LYS A 165 -20.53 0.60 -11.69
CA LYS A 165 -21.75 1.38 -11.99
C LYS A 165 -21.60 2.86 -11.71
N ASN A 166 -20.37 3.37 -11.59
CA ASN A 166 -20.05 4.77 -11.33
C ASN A 166 -20.87 5.34 -10.16
N SER A 167 -20.85 4.65 -9.02
CA SER A 167 -21.73 5.00 -7.89
C SER A 167 -21.00 5.14 -6.56
N TYR A 168 -21.53 5.99 -5.68
CA TYR A 168 -21.08 6.15 -4.29
C TYR A 168 -21.39 4.94 -3.39
N SER A 169 -21.88 3.83 -3.96
CA SER A 169 -22.35 2.70 -3.19
C SER A 169 -21.19 1.85 -2.71
N ASN A 170 -21.20 1.52 -1.42
CA ASN A 170 -20.30 0.50 -0.86
C ASN A 170 -20.77 -0.93 -1.16
N THR A 171 -21.84 -1.09 -1.94
CA THR A 171 -22.10 -2.37 -2.61
C THR A 171 -21.03 -2.52 -3.67
N SER A 172 -20.36 -3.66 -3.71
CA SER A 172 -19.35 -3.99 -4.70
C SER A 172 -19.74 -5.34 -5.32
N THR A 173 -19.42 -5.53 -6.59
CA THR A 173 -19.47 -6.86 -7.21
C THR A 173 -18.18 -7.62 -6.98
N ARG A 174 -17.09 -6.91 -6.65
CA ARG A 174 -15.74 -7.45 -6.47
C ARG A 174 -14.89 -6.63 -5.49
N SER A 175 -13.95 -7.29 -4.81
CA SER A 175 -12.76 -6.69 -4.18
C SER A 175 -11.53 -7.44 -4.68
N ILE A 176 -10.35 -6.84 -4.55
CA ILE A 176 -9.10 -7.56 -4.79
C ILE A 176 -8.88 -8.51 -3.62
N GLU A 177 -8.94 -9.83 -3.87
CA GLU A 177 -8.53 -10.83 -2.89
C GLU A 177 -7.00 -10.82 -2.74
N ILE A 178 -6.52 -11.11 -1.54
CA ILE A 178 -5.11 -10.84 -1.22
C ILE A 178 -4.16 -11.78 -1.95
N GLU A 179 -4.58 -13.02 -2.18
CA GLU A 179 -3.83 -13.99 -2.96
C GLU A 179 -3.78 -13.60 -4.44
N GLU A 180 -4.86 -13.02 -4.99
CA GLU A 180 -4.83 -12.48 -6.35
C GLU A 180 -3.91 -11.26 -6.47
N LEU A 181 -3.83 -10.42 -5.42
CA LEU A 181 -2.87 -9.33 -5.37
C LEU A 181 -1.44 -9.87 -5.33
N ALA A 182 -1.15 -10.87 -4.48
CA ALA A 182 0.16 -11.50 -4.39
C ALA A 182 0.59 -12.04 -5.76
N ASP A 183 -0.26 -12.88 -6.38
CA ASP A 183 -0.02 -13.45 -7.72
C ASP A 183 0.25 -12.37 -8.78
N LEU A 184 -0.50 -11.26 -8.73
CA LEU A 184 -0.33 -10.15 -9.65
C LEU A 184 1.01 -9.44 -9.46
N LEU A 185 1.43 -9.18 -8.22
CA LEU A 185 2.67 -8.46 -7.95
C LEU A 185 3.91 -9.33 -8.20
N GLU A 186 3.85 -10.63 -7.89
CA GLU A 186 4.94 -11.59 -8.12
C GLU A 186 5.28 -11.79 -9.59
N ARG A 187 4.27 -11.69 -10.49
CA ARG A 187 4.49 -11.86 -11.95
C ARG A 187 5.04 -10.62 -12.64
N LEU A 188 5.16 -9.48 -11.95
CA LEU A 188 5.66 -8.26 -12.57
C LEU A 188 7.14 -8.40 -12.95
N PRO A 189 7.58 -7.79 -14.06
CA PRO A 189 8.99 -7.82 -14.45
C PRO A 189 9.89 -6.99 -13.52
N THR A 190 9.29 -6.13 -12.69
CA THR A 190 9.96 -5.26 -11.73
C THR A 190 9.51 -5.63 -10.33
N LYS A 191 10.47 -5.76 -9.41
CA LYS A 191 10.18 -6.05 -8.01
C LYS A 191 9.41 -4.88 -7.38
N VAL A 192 8.41 -5.21 -6.56
CA VAL A 192 7.72 -4.25 -5.72
C VAL A 192 8.50 -4.07 -4.42
N ASP A 193 8.98 -2.87 -4.15
CA ASP A 193 9.73 -2.57 -2.93
C ASP A 193 8.76 -2.34 -1.77
N ARG A 194 7.74 -1.50 -1.97
CA ARG A 194 6.77 -1.19 -0.91
C ARG A 194 5.34 -1.27 -1.43
N VAL A 195 4.50 -2.00 -0.69
CA VAL A 195 3.05 -1.87 -0.76
C VAL A 195 2.61 -1.12 0.49
N MET A 196 2.10 0.09 0.30
CA MET A 196 1.40 0.81 1.34
C MET A 196 -0.10 0.68 1.14
N SER A 197 -0.83 0.43 2.22
CA SER A 197 -2.28 0.48 2.19
C SER A 197 -2.78 1.67 2.99
N ASP A 198 -3.40 2.60 2.26
CA ASP A 198 -4.26 3.65 2.80
C ASP A 198 -5.70 3.11 2.86
N ALA A 199 -5.86 2.01 3.61
CA ALA A 199 -7.12 1.32 3.81
C ALA A 199 -7.12 0.55 5.15
N CYS A 200 -8.32 0.31 5.71
CA CYS A 200 -8.50 -0.29 7.03
C CYS A 200 -8.01 -1.76 7.12
N PHE A 201 -7.46 -2.14 8.27
CA PHE A 201 -7.19 -3.53 8.67
C PHE A 201 -6.18 -4.33 7.82
N MET A 202 -5.47 -3.69 6.90
CA MET A 202 -4.53 -4.35 6.00
C MET A 202 -3.23 -4.81 6.69
N GLN A 203 -2.96 -4.35 7.92
CA GLN A 203 -1.82 -4.82 8.71
C GLN A 203 -2.15 -6.04 9.60
N CYS A 204 -2.75 -7.05 9.00
CA CYS A 204 -2.96 -8.34 9.64
C CYS A 204 -1.88 -9.35 9.21
N VAL A 205 -1.57 -10.31 10.08
CA VAL A 205 -0.50 -11.30 9.83
C VAL A 205 -0.81 -12.19 8.62
N GLU A 206 -2.09 -12.44 8.37
CA GLU A 206 -2.60 -13.20 7.23
C GLU A 206 -2.28 -12.50 5.90
N VAL A 207 -2.54 -11.19 5.80
CA VAL A 207 -2.19 -10.37 4.62
C VAL A 207 -0.67 -10.28 4.43
N ALA A 208 0.05 -9.97 5.51
CA ALA A 208 1.50 -9.87 5.46
C ALA A 208 2.17 -11.17 5.00
N TYR A 209 1.61 -12.32 5.39
CA TYR A 209 2.16 -13.62 5.01
C TYR A 209 1.84 -13.95 3.54
N ALA A 210 0.64 -13.63 3.06
CA ALA A 210 0.27 -13.84 1.66
C ALA A 210 1.11 -12.96 0.71
N LEU A 211 1.45 -11.73 1.10
CA LEU A 211 2.29 -10.83 0.30
C LEU A 211 3.79 -11.07 0.49
N ARG A 212 4.21 -12.15 1.17
CA ARG A 212 5.61 -12.27 1.65
C ARG A 212 6.65 -12.32 0.53
N ASP A 213 6.26 -12.86 -0.62
CA ASP A 213 7.11 -13.06 -1.80
C ASP A 213 6.82 -12.00 -2.89
N ALA A 214 5.77 -11.21 -2.69
CA ALA A 214 5.20 -10.25 -3.65
C ALA A 214 5.77 -8.82 -3.52
N ALA A 215 6.18 -8.42 -2.31
CA ALA A 215 6.75 -7.11 -2.03
C ALA A 215 7.81 -7.19 -0.93
N GLU A 216 8.75 -6.25 -0.83
CA GLU A 216 9.73 -6.24 0.27
C GLU A 216 9.16 -5.69 1.59
N TRP A 217 8.30 -4.68 1.49
CA TRP A 217 7.68 -4.03 2.64
C TRP A 217 6.16 -3.95 2.47
N LEU A 218 5.45 -4.24 3.56
CA LEU A 218 4.04 -3.89 3.74
C LEU A 218 3.95 -2.78 4.80
N ILE A 219 3.33 -1.67 4.43
CA ILE A 219 3.06 -0.53 5.32
C ILE A 219 1.54 -0.36 5.40
N ALA A 220 0.94 -0.65 6.55
CA ALA A 220 -0.52 -0.61 6.67
C ALA A 220 -0.98 -0.33 8.11
N SER A 221 -2.28 -0.12 8.26
CA SER A 221 -2.94 -0.03 9.57
C SER A 221 -3.54 -1.38 10.01
N PRO A 222 -3.35 -1.80 11.26
CA PRO A 222 -4.05 -2.97 11.81
C PRO A 222 -5.49 -2.64 12.24
N ALA A 223 -5.88 -1.36 12.18
CA ALA A 223 -7.13 -0.79 12.63
C ALA A 223 -7.89 -0.12 11.48
N GLU A 224 -9.03 0.52 11.81
CA GLU A 224 -9.60 1.52 10.91
C GLU A 224 -8.66 2.72 10.79
N ILE A 225 -8.67 3.36 9.63
CA ILE A 225 -8.04 4.66 9.39
C ILE A 225 -9.12 5.73 9.20
N PRO A 226 -8.82 7.01 9.48
CA PRO A 226 -9.75 8.10 9.20
C PRO A 226 -10.02 8.24 7.70
N GLY A 227 -11.19 8.77 7.33
CA GLY A 227 -11.61 8.89 5.93
C GLY A 227 -10.70 9.78 5.08
N ASP A 228 -10.04 10.76 5.70
CA ASP A 228 -9.06 11.63 5.06
C ASP A 228 -7.75 10.90 4.70
N GLY A 229 -7.52 9.67 5.18
CA GLY A 229 -6.37 8.86 4.77
C GLY A 229 -5.01 9.48 5.12
N ALA A 230 -4.01 9.31 4.25
CA ALA A 230 -2.71 9.94 4.42
C ALA A 230 -2.71 11.42 4.04
N LEU A 231 -1.90 12.25 4.73
CA LEU A 231 -1.56 13.59 4.25
C LEU A 231 -0.50 13.48 3.12
N TYR A 232 -0.94 13.25 1.89
CA TYR A 232 -0.09 12.94 0.73
C TYR A 232 0.95 14.03 0.44
N SER A 233 0.63 15.28 0.74
CA SER A 233 1.54 16.41 0.53
C SER A 233 2.86 16.29 1.31
N THR A 234 2.85 15.55 2.42
CA THR A 234 4.04 15.28 3.26
C THR A 234 4.55 13.86 3.14
N MET A 235 3.67 12.91 2.82
CA MET A 235 4.02 11.49 2.73
C MET A 235 4.68 11.12 1.40
N VAL A 236 4.19 11.65 0.26
CA VAL A 236 4.72 11.33 -1.09
C VAL A 236 6.22 11.60 -1.22
N PRO A 237 6.79 12.72 -0.72
CA PRO A 237 8.23 12.94 -0.75
C PRO A 237 9.04 11.80 -0.10
N GLU A 238 8.56 11.23 1.00
CA GLU A 238 9.28 10.20 1.76
C GLU A 238 9.42 8.88 1.01
N PHE A 239 8.51 8.57 0.07
CA PHE A 239 8.68 7.42 -0.82
C PHE A 239 9.95 7.49 -1.68
N PHE A 240 10.38 8.71 -2.04
CA PHE A 240 11.52 8.94 -2.92
C PHE A 240 12.81 9.30 -2.19
N LEU A 241 12.69 9.91 -1.00
CA LEU A 241 13.82 10.46 -0.24
C LEU A 241 14.33 9.52 0.86
N SER A 242 13.49 8.60 1.34
CA SER A 242 13.82 7.70 2.43
C SER A 242 14.02 6.25 1.96
N ASP A 243 15.06 5.59 2.48
CA ASP A 243 15.40 4.20 2.17
C ASP A 243 14.49 3.19 2.90
N GLY A 244 14.01 3.56 4.09
CA GLY A 244 13.11 2.76 4.92
C GLY A 244 11.69 3.32 4.98
N PRO A 245 10.74 2.54 5.54
CA PRO A 245 9.32 2.92 5.65
C PRO A 245 9.02 3.90 6.80
N GLU A 246 9.97 4.15 7.71
CA GLU A 246 9.74 4.89 8.95
C GLU A 246 9.28 6.32 8.69
N ALA A 247 9.95 7.04 7.78
CA ALA A 247 9.60 8.43 7.48
C ALA A 247 8.22 8.57 6.82
N ILE A 248 7.81 7.58 6.01
CA ILE A 248 6.47 7.52 5.40
C ILE A 248 5.42 7.40 6.51
N MET A 249 5.64 6.50 7.46
CA MET A 249 4.73 6.28 8.59
C MET A 249 4.69 7.46 9.55
N ASP A 250 5.84 8.08 9.84
CA ASP A 250 5.92 9.25 10.71
C ASP A 250 5.19 10.44 10.07
N ALA A 251 5.33 10.65 8.76
CA ALA A 251 4.56 11.66 8.03
C ALA A 251 3.05 11.41 8.13
N TYR A 252 2.62 10.14 8.03
CA TYR A 252 1.22 9.76 8.21
C TYR A 252 0.73 10.07 9.63
N ILE A 253 1.39 9.52 10.66
CA ILE A 253 0.94 9.68 12.05
C ILE A 253 0.96 11.15 12.49
N LYS A 254 1.94 11.93 12.03
CA LYS A 254 2.05 13.36 12.33
C LYS A 254 0.83 14.16 11.87
N ALA A 255 0.21 13.76 10.75
CA ALA A 255 -1.02 14.40 10.27
C ALA A 255 -2.19 14.27 11.27
N TYR A 256 -2.11 13.30 12.20
CA TYR A 256 -3.13 12.98 13.18
C TYR A 256 -2.71 13.25 14.63
N GLU A 257 -1.59 13.94 14.89
CA GLU A 257 -1.10 14.21 16.26
C GLU A 257 -2.11 15.02 17.09
N ASP A 258 -2.80 15.98 16.47
CA ASP A 258 -3.80 16.84 17.11
C ASP A 258 -5.25 16.39 16.88
N GLU A 259 -5.45 15.27 16.17
CA GLU A 259 -6.77 14.77 15.78
C GLU A 259 -7.23 13.63 16.69
N TYR A 260 -8.49 13.69 17.13
CA TYR A 260 -9.05 12.65 18.02
C TYR A 260 -9.27 11.31 17.30
N THR A 261 -9.29 11.33 15.97
CA THR A 261 -9.49 10.15 15.12
C THR A 261 -8.29 9.24 15.14
N GLY A 262 -7.07 9.80 15.14
CA GLY A 262 -5.80 9.09 15.28
C GLY A 262 -5.55 8.02 14.21
N ALA A 263 -4.36 7.41 14.24
CA ALA A 263 -4.05 6.26 13.41
C ALA A 263 -3.01 5.35 14.08
N VAL A 264 -2.94 4.10 13.62
CA VAL A 264 -1.90 3.14 13.99
C VAL A 264 -1.38 2.54 12.70
N LEU A 265 -0.06 2.56 12.48
CA LEU A 265 0.59 1.92 11.34
C LEU A 265 1.76 1.07 11.82
N SER A 266 2.11 0.06 11.04
CA SER A 266 3.40 -0.62 11.19
C SER A 266 4.07 -0.81 9.84
N ALA A 267 5.37 -1.05 9.86
CA ALA A 267 6.13 -1.51 8.72
C ALA A 267 6.55 -2.96 8.93
N VAL A 268 6.27 -3.76 7.91
CA VAL A 268 6.57 -5.19 7.89
C VAL A 268 7.57 -5.49 6.81
N LYS A 269 8.72 -6.06 7.20
CA LYS A 269 9.65 -6.65 6.26
C LYS A 269 9.20 -8.06 5.95
N THR A 270 8.67 -8.25 4.75
CA THR A 270 7.99 -9.49 4.33
C THR A 270 8.88 -10.71 4.36
N SER A 271 10.17 -10.57 4.06
CA SER A 271 11.16 -11.64 4.17
C SER A 271 11.27 -12.28 5.56
N GLY A 272 10.86 -11.60 6.64
CA GLY A 272 10.80 -12.15 8.00
C GLY A 272 9.56 -13.00 8.30
N MET A 273 8.56 -13.01 7.41
CA MET A 273 7.26 -13.63 7.67
C MET A 273 7.31 -15.15 7.76
N GLN A 274 8.16 -15.82 6.95
CA GLN A 274 8.32 -17.27 7.03
C GLN A 274 8.89 -17.69 8.40
N HIS A 275 9.96 -17.02 8.85
CA HIS A 275 10.55 -17.32 10.15
C HIS A 275 9.56 -17.06 11.30
N LEU A 276 8.79 -15.98 11.23
CA LEU A 276 7.73 -15.72 12.20
C LEU A 276 6.66 -16.83 12.20
N ALA A 277 6.27 -17.36 11.03
CA ALA A 277 5.32 -18.48 10.94
C ALA A 277 5.89 -19.74 11.60
N ASP A 278 7.13 -20.12 11.29
CA ASP A 278 7.80 -21.31 11.82
C ASP A 278 7.93 -21.25 13.36
N VAL A 279 8.29 -20.09 13.90
CA VAL A 279 8.38 -19.90 15.36
C VAL A 279 6.99 -19.89 15.99
N THR A 280 5.99 -19.29 15.33
CA THR A 280 4.60 -19.30 15.81
C THR A 280 4.02 -20.73 15.82
N TYR A 281 4.32 -21.54 14.81
CA TYR A 281 3.94 -22.95 14.71
C TYR A 281 4.31 -23.74 15.97
N SER A 282 5.50 -23.50 16.51
CA SER A 282 6.01 -24.17 17.71
C SER A 282 5.13 -23.97 18.95
N TYR A 283 4.32 -22.91 18.99
CA TYR A 283 3.50 -22.54 20.13
C TYR A 283 1.99 -22.71 19.90
N VAL A 284 1.53 -22.67 18.65
CA VAL A 284 0.08 -22.70 18.32
C VAL A 284 -0.61 -23.93 18.89
N ASN A 285 -0.06 -25.12 18.70
CA ASN A 285 -0.70 -26.34 19.24
C ASN A 285 -0.72 -26.37 20.79
N ASN A 286 0.34 -25.94 21.47
CA ASN A 286 0.39 -26.02 22.93
C ASN A 286 -0.50 -24.99 23.63
N TYR A 287 -0.60 -23.80 23.05
CA TYR A 287 -1.28 -22.67 23.67
C TYR A 287 -2.66 -22.38 23.10
N PHE A 288 -2.87 -22.59 21.79
CA PHE A 288 -4.04 -22.10 21.07
C PHE A 288 -4.86 -23.20 20.40
N ASN A 289 -4.61 -24.49 20.66
CA ASN A 289 -5.39 -25.57 20.07
C ASN A 289 -6.89 -25.49 20.36
N ILE A 290 -7.68 -26.15 19.50
CA ILE A 290 -9.13 -26.11 19.56
C ILE A 290 -9.64 -26.47 20.95
N TYR A 291 -9.03 -27.41 21.68
CA TYR A 291 -9.48 -27.88 23.00
C TYR A 291 -9.28 -26.86 24.14
N LYS A 292 -8.45 -25.82 23.97
CA LYS A 292 -8.27 -24.79 25.00
C LYS A 292 -9.36 -23.72 24.92
N THR A 293 -10.20 -23.63 25.96
CA THR A 293 -11.16 -22.54 26.11
C THR A 293 -10.48 -21.34 26.78
N ARG A 294 -10.47 -20.19 26.12
CA ARG A 294 -9.95 -18.93 26.67
C ARG A 294 -11.01 -17.84 26.56
N GLU A 295 -11.22 -17.11 27.66
CA GLU A 295 -11.78 -15.77 27.57
C GLU A 295 -10.64 -14.83 27.19
N TYR A 296 -10.68 -14.33 25.97
CA TYR A 296 -9.74 -13.31 25.49
C TYR A 296 -10.15 -11.96 26.08
N THR A 297 -9.92 -11.75 27.38
CA THR A 297 -10.31 -10.55 28.14
C THR A 297 -9.14 -9.97 28.96
N PRO A 298 -8.98 -8.64 29.01
CA PRO A 298 -8.93 -7.71 27.89
C PRO A 298 -7.51 -7.71 27.28
N LEU A 299 -7.37 -8.30 26.10
CA LEU A 299 -6.16 -8.15 25.26
C LEU A 299 -6.29 -6.90 24.40
N LEU A 300 -5.17 -6.27 24.05
CA LEU A 300 -5.18 -5.22 23.04
C LEU A 300 -5.74 -5.80 21.74
N ALA A 301 -6.69 -5.08 21.16
CA ALA A 301 -7.28 -5.40 19.86
C ALA A 301 -7.60 -4.09 19.15
N TYR A 302 -7.42 -4.10 17.84
CA TYR A 302 -7.66 -2.97 16.96
C TYR A 302 -9.15 -2.77 16.65
N LEU A 303 -9.94 -3.83 16.83
CA LEU A 303 -11.40 -3.82 16.84
C LEU A 303 -11.92 -4.81 17.92
N PRO A 304 -11.95 -4.42 19.20
CA PRO A 304 -12.29 -5.30 20.30
C PRO A 304 -13.74 -5.80 20.20
N GLY A 305 -13.91 -7.13 20.27
CA GLY A 305 -15.21 -7.79 20.15
C GLY A 305 -15.69 -8.01 18.70
N GLY A 306 -14.94 -7.49 17.73
CA GLY A 306 -15.35 -7.46 16.33
C GLY A 306 -16.54 -6.53 16.10
N GLY A 307 -17.23 -6.71 14.98
CA GLY A 307 -18.36 -5.86 14.62
C GLY A 307 -19.16 -6.42 13.46
N TYR A 308 -20.26 -5.76 13.12
CA TYR A 308 -21.04 -6.07 11.93
C TYR A 308 -21.39 -4.78 11.22
N ALA A 309 -20.91 -4.61 10.00
CA ALA A 309 -21.11 -3.40 9.21
C ALA A 309 -21.27 -3.74 7.73
N GLY A 310 -22.26 -3.16 7.08
CA GLY A 310 -22.48 -3.34 5.63
C GLY A 310 -22.73 -4.79 5.19
N GLY A 311 -23.36 -5.62 6.05
CA GLY A 311 -23.60 -7.04 5.76
C GLY A 311 -22.42 -7.96 6.06
N VAL A 312 -21.28 -7.40 6.47
CA VAL A 312 -20.04 -8.14 6.73
C VAL A 312 -19.80 -8.25 8.24
N ARG A 313 -19.43 -9.45 8.67
CA ARG A 313 -19.01 -9.71 10.04
C ARG A 313 -17.50 -9.54 10.15
N TYR A 314 -17.07 -8.66 11.05
CA TYR A 314 -15.66 -8.43 11.36
C TYR A 314 -15.23 -9.29 12.55
N PRO A 315 -14.03 -9.90 12.50
CA PRO A 315 -13.43 -10.56 13.65
C PRO A 315 -12.99 -9.52 14.67
N CYS A 316 -12.64 -10.01 15.86
CA CYS A 316 -11.81 -9.21 16.75
C CYS A 316 -10.38 -9.25 16.19
N TYR A 317 -9.85 -8.09 15.80
CA TYR A 317 -8.48 -7.94 15.30
C TYR A 317 -7.53 -7.82 16.51
N TYR A 318 -7.14 -8.92 17.13
CA TYR A 318 -6.26 -8.90 18.30
C TYR A 318 -4.86 -8.45 17.92
N ASP A 319 -4.16 -7.75 18.81
CA ASP A 319 -2.75 -7.49 18.62
C ASP A 319 -1.93 -8.76 18.86
N MET A 320 -1.16 -9.18 17.86
CA MET A 320 -0.41 -10.44 17.89
C MET A 320 0.61 -10.48 19.04
N ASN A 321 1.31 -9.38 19.29
CA ASN A 321 2.31 -9.30 20.35
C ASN A 321 1.65 -9.34 21.73
N ALA A 322 0.54 -8.62 21.93
CA ALA A 322 -0.20 -8.64 23.18
C ALA A 322 -0.72 -10.05 23.50
N VAL A 323 -1.20 -10.78 22.48
CA VAL A 323 -1.62 -12.18 22.62
C VAL A 323 -0.45 -13.06 23.06
N MET A 324 0.68 -13.02 22.34
CA MET A 324 1.81 -13.91 22.62
C MET A 324 2.46 -13.61 23.96
N LYS A 325 2.65 -12.33 24.29
CA LYS A 325 3.15 -11.86 25.60
C LYS A 325 2.26 -12.31 26.76
N ARG A 326 0.95 -12.41 26.54
CA ARG A 326 0.00 -12.81 27.59
C ARG A 326 0.07 -14.30 27.94
N TYR A 327 0.37 -15.14 26.95
CA TYR A 327 0.13 -16.58 27.04
C TYR A 327 1.38 -17.44 27.03
N LEU A 328 2.45 -17.00 26.39
CA LEU A 328 3.74 -17.70 26.46
C LEU A 328 4.40 -17.43 27.81
N ASP A 329 5.25 -18.34 28.25
CA ASP A 329 6.16 -18.02 29.34
C ASP A 329 7.25 -17.03 28.89
N ALA A 330 8.07 -16.56 29.83
CA ALA A 330 9.04 -15.51 29.55
C ALA A 330 10.11 -15.93 28.53
N GLU A 331 10.58 -17.18 28.55
CA GLU A 331 11.63 -17.65 27.63
C GLU A 331 11.05 -17.89 26.24
N GLU A 332 9.89 -18.54 26.17
CA GLU A 332 9.16 -18.78 24.94
C GLU A 332 8.74 -17.47 24.27
N TYR A 333 8.28 -16.49 25.05
CA TYR A 333 7.94 -15.15 24.55
C TYR A 333 9.16 -14.45 23.97
N LEU A 334 10.31 -14.47 24.64
CA LEU A 334 11.52 -13.84 24.11
C LEU A 334 12.00 -14.51 22.82
N HIS A 335 11.89 -15.84 22.73
CA HIS A 335 12.18 -16.58 21.50
C HIS A 335 11.23 -16.17 20.37
N TRP A 336 9.92 -16.15 20.62
CA TRP A 336 8.94 -15.71 19.64
C TRP A 336 9.11 -14.24 19.25
N ARG A 337 9.36 -13.37 20.23
CA ARG A 337 9.48 -11.92 20.05
C ARG A 337 10.63 -11.58 19.11
N LYS A 338 11.73 -12.31 19.15
CA LYS A 338 12.85 -12.12 18.22
C LYS A 338 12.41 -12.31 16.75
N ALA A 339 11.66 -13.37 16.44
CA ALA A 339 11.14 -13.58 15.10
C ALA A 339 10.07 -12.53 14.72
N PHE A 340 9.29 -12.06 15.69
CA PHE A 340 8.34 -10.96 15.48
C PHE A 340 9.04 -9.66 15.12
N ASP A 341 10.12 -9.29 15.82
CA ASP A 341 10.90 -8.06 15.58
C ASP A 341 11.68 -8.08 14.25
N GLU A 342 12.03 -9.27 13.75
CA GLU A 342 12.61 -9.43 12.41
C GLU A 342 11.57 -9.12 11.31
N ALA A 343 10.29 -9.36 11.58
CA ALA A 343 9.21 -9.14 10.64
C ALA A 343 8.52 -7.78 10.79
N VAL A 344 8.26 -7.30 12.02
CA VAL A 344 7.68 -5.98 12.32
C VAL A 344 8.79 -5.06 12.78
N VAL A 345 9.28 -4.22 11.86
CA VAL A 345 10.50 -3.43 12.07
C VAL A 345 10.20 -2.08 12.71
N TYR A 346 9.01 -1.52 12.43
CA TYR A 346 8.62 -0.22 12.94
C TYR A 346 7.13 -0.14 13.22
N VAL A 347 6.74 0.61 14.25
CA VAL A 347 5.36 0.90 14.61
C VAL A 347 5.24 2.37 14.94
N ALA A 348 4.30 3.05 14.28
CA ALA A 348 3.98 4.45 14.55
C ALA A 348 2.49 4.52 14.89
N ALA A 349 2.16 5.14 16.02
CA ALA A 349 0.79 5.15 16.52
C ALA A 349 0.48 6.46 17.23
N SER A 350 -0.67 7.03 16.94
CA SER A 350 -1.30 8.03 17.80
C SER A 350 -1.58 7.42 19.19
N PRO A 351 -1.60 8.20 20.27
CA PRO A 351 -1.93 7.69 21.62
C PRO A 351 -3.31 7.02 21.70
N ALA A 352 -4.22 7.41 20.80
CA ALA A 352 -5.56 6.87 20.68
C ALA A 352 -6.02 6.91 19.22
N TRP A 353 -7.01 6.09 18.88
CA TRP A 353 -7.71 6.14 17.59
C TRP A 353 -9.21 5.88 17.75
N TYR A 354 -10.01 6.24 16.75
CA TYR A 354 -11.46 6.07 16.73
C TYR A 354 -11.91 5.14 15.59
N PRO A 355 -12.19 3.85 15.86
CA PRO A 355 -12.85 2.97 14.92
C PRO A 355 -14.36 3.22 14.90
N ALA A 356 -14.90 3.54 13.72
CA ALA A 356 -16.32 3.82 13.54
C ALA A 356 -17.19 2.59 13.84
N VAL A 357 -16.71 1.38 13.56
CA VAL A 357 -17.44 0.13 13.85
C VAL A 357 -17.63 -0.08 15.37
N CYS A 358 -16.66 0.33 16.20
CA CYS A 358 -16.82 0.28 17.66
C CYS A 358 -17.58 1.48 18.23
N GLY A 359 -17.59 2.62 17.55
CA GLY A 359 -18.25 3.85 17.99
C GLY A 359 -17.64 4.47 19.26
N ARG A 360 -16.37 4.17 19.57
CA ARG A 360 -15.65 4.71 20.74
C ARG A 360 -14.15 4.78 20.50
N THR A 361 -13.49 5.72 21.17
CA THR A 361 -12.02 5.83 21.17
C THR A 361 -11.37 4.62 21.85
N LEU A 362 -10.31 4.13 21.24
CA LEU A 362 -9.42 3.10 21.77
C LEU A 362 -8.03 3.69 21.99
N HIS A 363 -7.27 3.12 22.91
CA HIS A 363 -5.95 3.61 23.29
C HIS A 363 -4.87 2.63 22.91
N TYR A 364 -3.78 3.14 22.34
CA TYR A 364 -2.64 2.31 21.97
C TYR A 364 -1.80 2.01 23.21
N ASP A 365 -1.60 0.72 23.51
CA ASP A 365 -0.71 0.28 24.59
C ASP A 365 0.71 0.15 24.04
N THR A 366 1.56 1.14 24.29
CA THR A 366 2.97 1.11 23.85
C THR A 366 3.81 0.02 24.52
N GLN A 367 3.34 -0.60 25.61
CA GLN A 367 4.09 -1.67 26.28
C GLN A 367 3.83 -3.05 25.68
N SER A 368 2.67 -3.25 25.04
CA SER A 368 2.25 -4.57 24.53
C SER A 368 1.79 -4.53 23.09
N GLY A 369 1.58 -3.36 22.50
CA GLY A 369 1.25 -3.19 21.10
C GLY A 369 2.41 -3.58 20.20
N GLY A 370 2.09 -4.38 19.18
CA GLY A 370 3.00 -4.80 18.13
C GLY A 370 2.65 -4.23 16.76
N GLY A 371 1.60 -3.41 16.63
CA GLY A 371 1.22 -2.81 15.34
C GLY A 371 0.67 -3.79 14.31
N ARG A 372 0.45 -5.06 14.69
CA ARG A 372 0.00 -6.12 13.78
C ARG A 372 -1.19 -6.86 14.36
N SER A 373 -2.28 -6.90 13.61
CA SER A 373 -3.45 -7.66 14.00
C SER A 373 -3.34 -9.14 13.64
N TRP A 374 -4.09 -9.97 14.36
CA TRP A 374 -4.14 -11.41 14.19
C TRP A 374 -5.54 -11.93 14.50
N TYR A 375 -6.05 -12.81 13.65
CA TYR A 375 -7.26 -13.56 13.97
C TYR A 375 -6.97 -14.73 14.90
N LEU A 376 -7.74 -14.81 15.99
CA LEU A 376 -7.75 -15.96 16.87
C LEU A 376 -9.08 -16.71 16.70
N PRO A 377 -9.06 -17.94 16.15
CA PRO A 377 -10.27 -18.71 15.96
C PRO A 377 -10.93 -19.06 17.31
N GLN A 378 -12.26 -19.16 17.30
CA GLN A 378 -13.06 -19.44 18.51
C GLN A 378 -14.22 -20.37 18.18
N ARG A 379 -14.55 -21.27 19.11
CA ARG A 379 -15.67 -22.23 18.95
C ARG A 379 -17.07 -21.61 19.05
N ARG A 380 -17.18 -20.28 19.16
CA ARG A 380 -18.49 -19.61 19.22
C ARG A 380 -19.16 -19.75 17.86
N ALA A 381 -20.42 -20.20 17.83
CA ALA A 381 -21.17 -20.38 16.58
C ALA A 381 -21.16 -19.12 15.69
N MET A 382 -21.19 -17.94 16.30
CA MET A 382 -21.10 -16.66 15.60
C MET A 382 -19.78 -16.40 14.86
N ASN A 383 -18.75 -17.24 15.05
CA ASN A 383 -17.45 -17.14 14.39
C ASN A 383 -17.22 -18.28 13.39
N GLU A 384 -18.20 -19.14 13.12
CA GLU A 384 -18.04 -20.28 12.22
C GLU A 384 -17.64 -19.86 10.80
N SER A 385 -18.27 -18.83 10.23
CA SER A 385 -17.89 -18.30 8.92
C SER A 385 -16.45 -17.78 8.92
N LEU A 386 -16.07 -17.01 9.94
CA LEU A 386 -14.72 -16.48 10.09
C LEU A 386 -13.67 -17.59 10.23
N ASN A 387 -13.97 -18.65 10.98
CA ASN A 387 -13.09 -19.81 11.08
C ASN A 387 -12.93 -20.52 9.72
N ASN A 388 -14.01 -20.60 8.92
CA ASN A 388 -13.96 -21.20 7.58
C ASN A 388 -13.15 -20.33 6.61
N ASP A 389 -13.33 -19.01 6.64
CA ASP A 389 -12.52 -18.09 5.84
C ASP A 389 -11.05 -18.19 6.25
N PHE A 390 -10.76 -18.31 7.54
CA PHE A 390 -9.39 -18.39 8.03
C PHE A 390 -8.63 -19.60 7.49
N LYS A 391 -9.30 -20.75 7.34
CA LYS A 391 -8.76 -22.00 6.76
C LYS A 391 -8.30 -21.86 5.31
N THR A 392 -8.70 -20.79 4.63
CA THR A 392 -8.30 -20.52 3.25
C THR A 392 -7.00 -19.72 3.15
N THR A 393 -6.55 -19.11 4.26
CA THR A 393 -5.32 -18.33 4.30
C THR A 393 -4.08 -19.23 4.37
N GLU A 394 -2.97 -18.81 3.74
CA GLU A 394 -1.71 -19.56 3.85
C GLU A 394 -1.16 -19.56 5.28
N TRP A 395 -1.38 -18.45 6.02
CA TRP A 395 -0.97 -18.32 7.42
C TRP A 395 -1.57 -19.41 8.32
N TYR A 396 -2.82 -19.83 8.07
CA TYR A 396 -3.47 -20.91 8.81
C TYR A 396 -2.62 -22.19 8.80
N TYR A 397 -2.12 -22.58 7.64
CA TYR A 397 -1.28 -23.77 7.50
C TYR A 397 0.13 -23.53 8.04
N ALA A 398 0.75 -22.41 7.64
CA ALA A 398 2.14 -22.10 7.99
C ALA A 398 2.37 -21.94 9.50
N ALA A 399 1.42 -21.34 10.21
CA ALA A 399 1.49 -21.16 11.66
C ALA A 399 0.93 -22.36 12.45
N GLY A 400 0.55 -23.46 11.81
CA GLY A 400 0.21 -24.72 12.48
C GLY A 400 -1.20 -24.79 13.08
N TRP A 401 -2.13 -23.98 12.60
CA TRP A 401 -3.51 -23.96 13.09
C TRP A 401 -4.28 -25.25 12.74
N GLU A 402 -4.00 -25.84 11.57
CA GLU A 402 -4.55 -27.14 11.18
C GLU A 402 -4.12 -28.24 12.16
N ALA A 403 -2.82 -28.31 12.47
CA ALA A 403 -2.29 -29.28 13.42
C ALA A 403 -2.85 -29.08 14.85
N ALA A 404 -3.27 -27.86 15.17
CA ALA A 404 -3.93 -27.51 16.42
C ALA A 404 -5.44 -27.81 16.43
N GLY A 405 -5.97 -28.37 15.35
CA GLY A 405 -7.32 -28.95 15.25
C GLY A 405 -8.44 -27.96 14.94
N TRP A 406 -8.13 -26.79 14.38
CA TRP A 406 -9.12 -25.74 14.10
C TRP A 406 -10.00 -25.94 12.86
#